data_AF-A0A852PTT9-F1
#
_entry.id   AF-A0A852PTT9-F1
#
_cell.length_a   1.000
_cell.length_b   1.000
_cell.length_c   1.000
_cell.angle_alpha   90.00
_cell.angle_beta   90.00
_cell.angle_gamma   90.00
#
_symmetry.space_group_name_H-M   'P 1'
#
loop_
_entity.id
_entity.type
_entity.pdbx_description
1 polymer ?
#
loop_
_entity_poly.entity_id
_entity_poly.type
_entity_poly.pdbx_seq_one_letter_code
_entity_poly.pdbx_strand_id
1 'polypeptide(L)'
;MSEAKTLSEAAERFGLSETDKVQALINVIVDVGHSPEVYHRHDDFLGLDGDISQELKKMSIAQADETNNDECSRILDEANTVYTLSEEELSDDEREDYEQEQDDIESFVENINK
;
A
#
# COMPACT_ATOMS: atom_id res chain seq x y z
N MET A 1 -11.68 -5.71 10.39
CA MET A 1 -10.62 -5.33 11.37
C MET A 1 -10.89 -3.92 11.87
N SER A 2 -10.31 -3.51 13.00
CA SER A 2 -10.28 -2.07 13.36
C SER A 2 -9.24 -1.37 12.50
N GLU A 3 -9.44 -0.11 12.10
CA GLU A 3 -8.40 0.72 11.47
C GLU A 3 -7.24 0.99 12.44
N ALA A 4 -6.04 1.16 11.92
CA ALA A 4 -4.86 1.62 12.65
C ALA A 4 -4.95 3.13 12.85
N LYS A 5 -4.65 3.58 14.06
CA LYS A 5 -4.71 4.99 14.47
C LYS A 5 -3.33 5.62 14.62
N THR A 6 -2.28 4.81 14.63
CA THR A 6 -0.88 5.24 14.72
C THR A 6 -0.03 4.44 13.75
N LEU A 7 1.11 4.99 13.34
CA LEU A 7 2.05 4.31 12.46
C LEU A 7 2.60 3.06 13.10
N SER A 8 2.72 3.02 14.43
CA SER A 8 3.08 1.81 15.16
C SER A 8 2.02 0.70 15.03
N GLU A 9 0.74 1.04 15.14
CA GLU A 9 -0.36 0.07 14.91
C GLU A 9 -0.42 -0.41 13.46
N ALA A 10 -0.12 0.48 12.50
CA ALA A 10 -0.01 0.10 11.09
C ALA A 10 1.20 -0.81 10.86
N ALA A 11 2.37 -0.47 11.41
CA ALA A 11 3.59 -1.24 11.31
C ALA A 11 3.42 -2.69 11.78
N GLU A 12 2.75 -2.88 12.92
CA GLU A 12 2.48 -4.23 13.47
C GLU A 12 1.71 -5.11 12.47
N ARG A 13 0.72 -4.55 11.77
CA ARG A 13 -0.07 -5.28 10.75
C ARG A 13 0.77 -5.73 9.56
N PHE A 14 1.75 -4.93 9.20
CA PHE A 14 2.70 -5.22 8.14
C PHE A 14 3.95 -5.98 8.64
N GLY A 15 3.94 -6.45 9.89
CA GLY A 15 5.03 -7.26 10.46
C GLY A 15 6.31 -6.47 10.78
N LEU A 16 6.20 -5.15 10.96
CA LEU A 16 7.28 -4.24 11.31
C LEU A 16 7.24 -3.85 12.80
N SER A 17 8.37 -3.37 13.31
CA SER A 17 8.54 -2.85 14.66
C SER A 17 8.48 -1.32 14.70
N GLU A 18 8.05 -0.76 15.83
CA GLU A 18 8.12 0.70 16.11
C GLU A 18 9.54 1.28 16.00
N THR A 19 10.58 0.43 16.06
CA THR A 19 11.99 0.80 15.89
C THR A 19 12.43 0.85 14.43
N ASP A 20 11.67 0.24 13.52
CA ASP A 20 11.91 0.32 12.09
C ASP A 20 11.66 1.74 11.58
N LYS A 21 12.20 2.03 10.40
CA LYS A 21 12.05 3.33 9.77
C LYS A 21 10.70 3.46 9.09
N VAL A 22 10.17 4.68 9.04
CA VAL A 22 8.95 4.99 8.26
C VAL A 22 9.10 4.56 6.79
N GLN A 23 10.30 4.69 6.21
CA GLN A 23 10.55 4.20 4.86
C GLN A 23 10.26 2.69 4.70
N ALA A 24 10.57 1.88 5.72
CA ALA A 24 10.30 0.45 5.65
C ALA A 24 8.79 0.18 5.60
N LEU A 25 8.01 0.92 6.39
CA LEU A 25 6.54 0.85 6.35
C LEU A 25 6.00 1.27 4.98
N ILE A 26 6.45 2.40 4.43
CA ILE A 26 6.05 2.87 3.09
C ILE A 26 6.35 1.80 2.04
N ASN A 27 7.56 1.21 2.07
CA ASN A 27 7.93 0.17 1.11
C ASN A 27 6.99 -1.04 1.19
N VAL A 28 6.66 -1.51 2.39
CA VAL A 28 5.76 -2.66 2.55
C VAL A 28 4.33 -2.33 2.12
N ILE A 29 3.84 -1.12 2.42
CA ILE A 29 2.52 -0.66 1.92
C ILE A 29 2.50 -0.68 0.40
N VAL A 30 3.55 -0.15 -0.24
CA VAL A 30 3.68 -0.15 -1.70
C VAL A 30 3.79 -1.56 -2.25
N ASP A 31 4.56 -2.44 -1.63
CA ASP A 31 4.72 -3.84 -2.07
C ASP A 31 3.40 -4.63 -1.98
N VAL A 32 2.63 -4.44 -0.89
CA VAL A 32 1.30 -5.06 -0.74
C VAL A 32 0.30 -4.43 -1.69
N GLY A 33 0.35 -3.11 -1.88
CA GLY A 33 -0.49 -2.41 -2.86
C GLY A 33 -0.27 -2.93 -4.29
N HIS A 34 0.96 -3.31 -4.64
CA HIS A 34 1.28 -3.92 -5.92
C HIS A 34 0.76 -5.36 -6.08
N SER A 35 0.15 -5.97 -5.07
CA SER A 35 -0.56 -7.22 -5.29
C SER A 35 -1.67 -6.96 -6.31
N PRO A 36 -1.87 -7.84 -7.30
CA PRO A 36 -2.83 -7.58 -8.38
C PRO A 36 -4.25 -7.30 -7.86
N GLU A 37 -4.65 -7.94 -6.77
CA GLU A 37 -5.96 -7.79 -6.14
C GLU A 37 -6.17 -6.43 -5.48
N VAL A 38 -5.11 -5.85 -4.91
CA VAL A 38 -5.16 -4.51 -4.30
C VAL A 38 -5.02 -3.45 -5.39
N TYR A 39 -4.06 -3.62 -6.30
CA TYR A 39 -3.77 -2.65 -7.36
C TYR A 39 -4.97 -2.40 -8.26
N HIS A 40 -5.73 -3.44 -8.60
CA HIS A 40 -6.95 -3.30 -9.39
C HIS A 40 -7.99 -2.38 -8.73
N ARG A 41 -8.01 -2.31 -7.39
CA ARG A 41 -9.00 -1.54 -6.62
C ARG A 41 -8.50 -0.17 -6.15
N HIS A 42 -7.19 -0.01 -5.96
CA HIS A 42 -6.61 1.17 -5.32
C HIS A 42 -5.16 1.37 -5.73
N ASP A 43 -4.85 2.40 -6.50
CA ASP A 43 -3.48 2.71 -6.99
C ASP A 43 -2.87 3.96 -6.35
N ASP A 44 -3.61 4.69 -5.51
CA ASP A 44 -3.15 5.93 -4.86
C ASP A 44 -1.89 5.72 -3.98
N PHE A 45 -1.62 4.48 -3.57
CA PHE A 45 -0.40 4.11 -2.84
C PHE A 45 0.88 4.33 -3.66
N LEU A 46 0.81 4.36 -5.00
CA LEU A 46 1.98 4.57 -5.87
C LEU A 46 2.61 5.95 -5.68
N GLY A 47 1.82 6.94 -5.29
CA GLY A 47 2.30 8.29 -4.96
C GLY A 47 2.95 8.38 -3.58
N LEU A 48 2.71 7.41 -2.70
CA LEU A 48 3.03 7.51 -1.28
C LEU A 48 4.53 7.74 -1.04
N ASP A 49 5.42 7.04 -1.74
CA ASP A 49 6.85 7.30 -1.57
C ASP A 49 7.22 8.72 -2.03
N GLY A 50 6.67 9.20 -3.14
CA GLY A 50 6.96 10.53 -3.66
C GLY A 50 6.47 11.68 -2.77
N ASP A 51 5.33 11.47 -2.11
CA ASP A 51 4.63 12.49 -1.34
C ASP A 51 5.20 12.70 0.07
N ILE A 52 5.99 11.75 0.57
CA ILE A 52 6.52 11.80 1.94
C ILE A 52 7.95 12.35 1.98
N SER A 53 8.19 13.27 2.91
CA SER A 53 9.48 13.92 3.12
C SER A 53 10.59 12.94 3.49
N GLN A 54 11.79 13.21 2.97
CA GLN A 54 13.00 12.45 3.28
C GLN A 54 13.41 12.52 4.75
N GLU A 55 12.93 13.51 5.50
CA GLU A 55 13.15 13.62 6.93
C GLU A 55 12.30 12.56 7.66
N LEU A 56 11.00 12.54 7.40
CA LEU A 56 10.07 11.59 8.03
C LEU A 56 10.45 10.14 7.71
N LYS A 57 10.79 9.85 6.45
CA LYS A 57 11.26 8.52 5.99
C LYS A 57 12.43 7.96 6.80
N LYS A 58 13.30 8.83 7.34
CA LYS A 58 14.48 8.43 8.12
C LYS A 58 14.20 8.26 9.60
N MET A 59 13.10 8.81 10.10
CA MET A 59 12.66 8.64 11.49
C MET A 59 12.28 7.18 11.74
N SER A 60 12.40 6.75 12.99
CA SER A 60 11.74 5.52 13.41
C SER A 60 10.22 5.75 13.47
N ILE A 61 9.46 4.67 13.37
CA ILE A 61 8.00 4.72 13.42
C ILE A 61 7.51 5.32 14.75
N ALA A 62 8.10 4.95 15.88
CA ALA A 62 7.79 5.56 17.18
C ALA A 62 8.02 7.08 17.20
N GLN A 63 9.12 7.57 16.60
CA GLN A 63 9.42 9.00 16.53
C GLN A 63 8.45 9.76 15.63
N ALA A 64 8.01 9.13 14.54
CA ALA A 64 7.02 9.68 13.63
C ALA A 64 5.65 9.81 14.30
N ASP A 65 5.25 8.83 15.12
CA ASP A 65 4.02 8.90 15.93
C ASP A 65 4.05 10.05 16.93
N GLU A 66 5.20 10.34 17.55
CA GLU A 66 5.35 11.49 18.44
C GLU A 66 5.26 12.83 17.68
N THR A 67 5.71 12.86 16.43
CA THR A 67 5.68 14.06 15.57
C THR A 67 4.26 14.37 15.11
N ASN A 68 3.48 13.34 14.79
CA ASN A 68 2.06 13.40 14.41
C ASN A 68 1.75 14.54 13.41
N ASN A 69 2.33 14.45 12.21
CA ASN A 69 2.12 15.43 11.14
C ASN A 69 1.14 14.93 10.07
N ASP A 70 0.79 15.81 9.12
CA ASP A 70 -0.16 15.47 8.03
C ASP A 70 0.36 14.33 7.13
N GLU A 71 1.68 14.21 6.99
CA GLU A 71 2.32 13.12 6.23
C GLU A 71 2.11 11.76 6.91
N CYS A 72 2.14 11.69 8.26
CA CYS A 72 1.78 10.49 9.01
C CYS A 72 0.33 10.08 8.75
N SER A 73 -0.60 11.03 8.69
CA SER A 73 -2.01 10.75 8.36
C SER A 73 -2.14 10.14 6.97
N ARG A 74 -1.40 10.67 5.98
CA ARG A 74 -1.39 10.11 4.62
C ARG A 74 -0.90 8.65 4.60
N ILE A 75 0.19 8.35 5.31
CA ILE A 75 0.70 6.97 5.43
C ILE A 75 -0.33 6.07 6.10
N LEU A 76 -1.03 6.55 7.13
CA LEU A 76 -2.07 5.79 7.83
C LEU A 76 -3.27 5.48 6.96
N ASP A 77 -3.75 6.46 6.19
CA ASP A 77 -4.88 6.29 5.28
C ASP A 77 -4.56 5.22 4.24
N GLU A 78 -3.37 5.29 3.63
CA GLU A 78 -2.91 4.29 2.67
C GLU A 78 -2.70 2.91 3.30
N ALA A 79 -2.07 2.86 4.48
CA ALA A 79 -1.87 1.62 5.22
C ALA A 79 -3.21 0.91 5.52
N ASN A 80 -4.22 1.66 5.96
CA ASN A 80 -5.54 1.12 6.27
C ASN A 80 -6.28 0.62 5.04
N THR A 81 -6.24 1.38 3.94
CA THR A 81 -6.89 1.01 2.68
C THR A 81 -6.22 -0.24 2.08
N VAL A 82 -4.91 -0.22 1.89
CA VAL A 82 -4.14 -1.34 1.31
C VAL A 82 -4.31 -2.60 2.16
N TYR A 83 -4.21 -2.49 3.48
CA TYR A 83 -4.37 -3.65 4.36
C TYR A 83 -5.77 -4.24 4.25
N THR A 84 -6.81 -3.41 4.29
CA THR A 84 -8.21 -3.86 4.14
C THR A 84 -8.41 -4.60 2.82
N LEU A 85 -7.98 -4.00 1.71
CA LEU A 85 -8.13 -4.60 0.38
C LEU A 85 -7.33 -5.90 0.23
N SER A 86 -6.18 -6.00 0.90
CA SER A 86 -5.36 -7.22 0.87
C SER A 86 -5.99 -8.39 1.64
N GLU A 87 -6.86 -8.12 2.61
CA GLU A 87 -7.61 -9.15 3.34
C GLU A 87 -8.95 -9.50 2.67
N GLU A 88 -9.41 -8.69 1.72
CA GLU A 88 -10.67 -8.90 1.02
C GLU A 88 -10.50 -9.80 -0.21
N GLU A 89 -11.20 -10.94 -0.21
CA GLU A 89 -11.28 -11.80 -1.38
C GLU A 89 -11.95 -11.05 -2.55
N LEU A 90 -11.45 -11.23 -3.76
CA LEU A 90 -12.11 -10.73 -4.98
C LEU A 90 -13.50 -11.36 -5.11
N SER A 91 -14.51 -10.51 -5.29
CA SER A 91 -15.83 -10.96 -5.72
C SER A 91 -15.76 -11.57 -7.12
N ASP A 92 -16.78 -12.35 -7.49
CA ASP A 92 -16.82 -13.00 -8.82
C ASP A 92 -16.76 -11.97 -9.96
N ASP A 93 -17.44 -10.82 -9.80
CA ASP A 93 -17.43 -9.73 -10.79
C ASP A 93 -16.04 -9.06 -10.87
N GLU A 94 -15.41 -8.75 -9.73
CA GLU A 94 -14.05 -8.18 -9.71
C GLU A 94 -13.00 -9.15 -10.26
N ARG A 95 -13.23 -10.46 -10.07
CA ARG A 95 -12.35 -11.49 -10.63
C ARG A 95 -12.51 -11.56 -12.15
N GLU A 96 -13.73 -11.47 -12.69
CA GLU A 96 -13.97 -11.44 -14.13
C GLU A 96 -13.37 -10.19 -14.78
N ASP A 97 -13.55 -9.01 -14.16
CA ASP A 97 -12.93 -7.76 -14.63
C ASP A 97 -11.40 -7.86 -14.62
N TYR A 98 -10.81 -8.39 -13.54
CA TYR A 98 -9.37 -8.63 -13.44
C TYR A 98 -8.85 -9.62 -14.50
N GLU A 99 -9.54 -10.75 -14.71
CA GLU A 99 -9.16 -11.73 -15.73
C GLU A 99 -9.21 -11.12 -17.14
N GLN A 100 -10.21 -10.28 -17.44
CA GLN A 100 -10.31 -9.57 -18.72
C GLN A 100 -9.19 -8.55 -18.91
N GLU A 101 -8.80 -7.81 -17.86
CA GLU A 101 -7.66 -6.89 -17.92
C GLU A 101 -6.34 -7.62 -18.23
N GLN A 102 -6.12 -8.80 -17.62
CA GLN A 102 -4.93 -9.61 -17.89
C GLN A 102 -4.92 -10.13 -19.34
N ASP A 103 -6.05 -10.67 -19.82
CA ASP A 103 -6.20 -11.15 -21.20
C ASP A 103 -5.92 -10.04 -22.23
N ASP A 104 -6.40 -8.83 -21.96
CA ASP A 104 -6.17 -7.67 -22.81
C ASP A 104 -4.67 -7.32 -22.86
N ILE A 105 -3.99 -7.27 -21.70
CA ILE A 105 -2.55 -6.98 -21.61
C ILE A 105 -1.74 -8.04 -22.37
N GLU A 106 -2.03 -9.33 -22.18
CA GLU A 106 -1.34 -10.43 -22.86
C GLU A 106 -1.49 -10.33 -24.39
N SER A 107 -2.70 -10.04 -24.87
CA SER A 107 -2.99 -9.81 -26.29
C SER A 107 -2.21 -8.63 -26.88
N PHE A 108 -2.05 -7.53 -26.13
CA PHE A 108 -1.20 -6.41 -26.54
C PHE A 108 0.28 -6.80 -26.63
N VAL A 109 0.81 -7.55 -25.66
CA VAL A 109 2.22 -8.00 -25.65
C VAL A 109 2.51 -8.96 -26.81
N GLU A 110 1.59 -9.87 -27.13
CA GLU A 110 1.75 -10.77 -28.30
C GLU A 110 1.77 -10.03 -29.64
N ASN A 111 1.04 -8.92 -29.75
CA ASN A 111 0.98 -8.14 -30.98
C ASN A 111 2.20 -7.23 -31.18
N ILE A 112 2.90 -6.84 -30.12
CA ILE A 112 4.13 -6.03 -30.21
C ILE A 112 5.35 -6.91 -30.57
N ASN A 113 5.30 -8.22 -30.27
CA ASN A 113 6.39 -9.17 -30.53
C ASN A 113 6.27 -9.92 -31.87
N LYS A 114 5.32 -9.54 -32.74
CA LYS A 114 5.14 -10.06 -34.11
C LYS A 114 5.70 -9.10 -35.15
#